data_AF-A0A815BVI9-F1
#
_entry.id   AF-A0A815BVI9-F1
#
_cell.length_a   1.000
_cell.length_b   1.000
_cell.length_c   1.000
_cell.angle_alpha   90.00
_cell.angle_beta   90.00
_cell.angle_gamma   90.00
#
_symmetry.space_group_name_H-M   'P 1'
#
loop_
_entity.id
_entity.type
_entity.pdbx_description
1 polymer ?
#
loop_
_entity_poly.entity_id
_entity_poly.type
_entity_poly.pdbx_seq_one_letter_code
_entity_poly.pdbx_strand_id
1 'polypeptide(L)'
;MIIHKSYTKLDENDRQLNEEFSNLKREIHLALFDSIDTPKSMDHIRELIRLTNIYMNSMKVINTLVIRNIALYITKMLSIFGLINENNSGDQIGFGKPVQNINETMTIDVEQIAMPYVEQFSHFGDSVRRQAVLSKNKEILTCEKTAIKFCDPEILRKEREQALLVEKRLIEQCLLAVEQKQEFIQHEVNKREHHSRTFNLRFVGISETDNDNPAKTIVSLAQCVGLNNLTEVDVEIAHRLDARFHSRVKR
;
A
#
# COMPACT_ATOMS: atom_id res chain seq x y z
N MET A 1 -4.46 -25.79 -37.92
CA MET A 1 -3.47 -26.78 -37.46
C MET A 1 -2.14 -26.48 -38.12
N ILE A 2 -1.35 -25.58 -37.52
CA ILE A 2 -0.02 -25.23 -38.04
C ILE A 2 0.94 -26.29 -37.51
N ILE A 3 1.34 -27.21 -38.39
CA ILE A 3 2.38 -28.19 -38.11
C ILE A 3 3.70 -27.40 -38.04
N HIS A 4 4.19 -27.11 -36.83
CA HIS A 4 5.53 -26.54 -36.64
C HIS A 4 6.56 -27.54 -37.20
N LYS A 5 7.32 -27.09 -38.21
CA LYS A 5 8.47 -27.78 -38.82
C LYS A 5 9.33 -28.40 -37.71
N SER A 6 9.28 -29.72 -37.56
CA SER A 6 9.73 -30.38 -36.32
C SER A 6 11.24 -30.59 -36.19
N TYR A 7 12.07 -30.12 -37.13
CA TYR A 7 13.53 -30.09 -36.95
C TYR A 7 14.13 -28.89 -37.71
N THR A 8 14.21 -27.74 -37.04
CA THR A 8 15.06 -26.63 -37.47
C THR A 8 16.52 -26.96 -37.16
N LYS A 9 17.39 -26.82 -38.16
CA LYS A 9 18.84 -26.92 -37.99
C LYS A 9 19.26 -25.94 -36.89
N LEU A 10 19.94 -26.44 -35.86
CA LEU A 10 20.52 -25.61 -34.80
C LEU A 10 21.52 -24.64 -35.43
N ASP A 11 21.24 -23.35 -35.30
CA ASP A 11 22.15 -22.30 -35.71
C ASP A 11 23.30 -22.18 -34.69
N GLU A 12 24.35 -21.44 -35.04
CA GLU A 12 25.50 -21.26 -34.16
C GLU A 12 25.10 -20.57 -32.84
N ASN A 13 24.15 -19.63 -32.92
CA ASN A 13 23.62 -18.95 -31.74
C ASN A 13 22.79 -19.89 -30.84
N ASP A 14 22.06 -20.85 -31.44
CA ASP A 14 21.32 -21.87 -30.69
C ASP A 14 22.28 -22.79 -29.93
N ARG A 15 23.41 -23.13 -30.56
CA ARG A 15 24.47 -23.95 -29.96
C ARG A 15 25.12 -23.24 -28.79
N GLN A 16 25.48 -21.97 -28.97
CA GLN A 16 26.05 -21.15 -27.91
C GLN A 16 25.11 -21.06 -26.71
N LEU A 17 23.82 -20.80 -26.91
CA LEU A 17 22.85 -20.78 -25.83
C LEU A 17 22.74 -22.15 -25.12
N ASN A 18 22.79 -23.25 -25.86
CA ASN A 18 22.69 -24.59 -25.31
C ASN A 18 23.95 -25.01 -24.52
N GLU A 19 25.12 -24.54 -24.93
CA GLU A 19 26.38 -24.70 -24.18
C GLU A 19 26.34 -23.93 -22.86
N GLU A 20 25.94 -22.66 -22.90
CA GLU A 20 25.76 -21.83 -21.70
C GLU A 20 24.70 -22.42 -20.75
N PHE A 21 23.59 -22.93 -21.30
CA PHE A 21 22.58 -23.65 -20.53
C PHE A 21 23.17 -24.87 -19.81
N SER A 22 24.00 -25.66 -20.51
CA SER A 22 24.65 -26.83 -19.94
C SER A 22 25.65 -26.45 -18.85
N ASN A 23 26.36 -25.35 -19.03
CA ASN A 23 27.29 -24.81 -18.03
C ASN A 23 26.57 -24.32 -16.78
N LEU A 24 25.57 -23.46 -16.91
CA LEU A 24 24.77 -22.96 -15.79
C LEU A 24 24.04 -24.08 -15.06
N LYS A 25 23.55 -25.10 -15.78
CA LYS A 25 22.97 -26.29 -15.17
C LYS A 25 23.96 -27.01 -14.25
N ARG A 26 25.22 -27.13 -14.67
CA ARG A 26 26.29 -27.72 -13.85
C ARG A 26 26.58 -26.88 -12.61
N GLU A 27 26.70 -25.57 -12.76
CA GLU A 27 26.93 -24.65 -11.63
C GLU A 27 25.78 -24.70 -10.61
N ILE A 28 24.53 -24.75 -11.08
CA ILE A 28 23.36 -24.94 -10.22
C ILE A 28 23.45 -26.28 -9.47
N HIS A 29 23.77 -27.38 -10.18
CA HIS A 29 23.94 -28.68 -9.54
C HIS A 29 25.06 -28.69 -8.50
N LEU A 30 26.20 -28.02 -8.77
CA LEU A 30 27.31 -27.91 -7.82
C LEU A 30 26.93 -27.08 -6.58
N ALA A 31 26.26 -25.94 -6.78
CA ALA A 31 25.79 -25.08 -5.70
C ALA A 31 24.80 -25.81 -4.77
N LEU A 32 23.94 -26.67 -5.33
CA LEU A 32 22.99 -27.46 -4.55
C LEU A 32 23.64 -28.69 -3.89
N PHE A 33 24.64 -29.31 -4.52
CA PHE A 33 25.25 -30.54 -4.03
C PHE A 33 26.21 -30.32 -2.85
N ASP A 34 27.01 -29.26 -2.88
CA ASP A 34 28.08 -29.06 -1.88
C ASP A 34 27.56 -28.42 -0.59
N SER A 35 26.68 -27.40 -0.71
CA SER A 35 26.25 -26.59 0.45
C SER A 35 24.76 -26.23 0.47
N ILE A 36 23.94 -26.76 -0.45
CA ILE A 36 22.53 -26.36 -0.64
C ILE A 36 22.39 -24.82 -0.66
N ASP A 37 23.23 -24.15 -1.46
CA ASP A 37 23.23 -22.69 -1.59
C ASP A 37 22.09 -22.25 -2.54
N THR A 38 20.91 -22.02 -1.97
CA THR A 38 19.73 -21.57 -2.73
C THR A 38 19.88 -20.15 -3.30
N PRO A 39 20.47 -19.15 -2.60
CA PRO A 39 20.73 -17.84 -3.20
C PRO A 39 21.59 -17.92 -4.46
N LYS A 40 22.72 -18.63 -4.41
CA LYS A 40 23.63 -18.77 -5.55
C LYS A 40 22.98 -19.54 -6.70
N SER A 41 22.25 -20.61 -6.38
CA SER A 41 21.47 -21.33 -7.39
C SER A 41 20.45 -20.43 -8.10
N MET A 42 19.76 -19.54 -7.36
CA MET A 42 18.80 -18.61 -7.93
C MET A 42 19.45 -17.52 -8.77
N ASP A 43 20.66 -17.07 -8.41
CA ASP A 43 21.44 -16.13 -9.23
C ASP A 43 21.83 -16.76 -10.58
N HIS A 44 22.25 -18.03 -10.59
CA HIS A 44 22.52 -18.76 -11.84
C HIS A 44 21.26 -18.96 -12.69
N ILE A 45 20.10 -19.24 -12.06
CA ILE A 45 18.81 -19.31 -12.77
C ILE A 45 18.44 -17.94 -13.38
N ARG A 46 18.66 -16.84 -12.64
CA ARG A 46 18.42 -15.49 -13.16
C ARG A 46 19.31 -15.17 -14.37
N GLU A 47 20.57 -15.59 -14.32
CA GLU A 47 21.48 -15.43 -15.45
C GLU A 47 21.04 -16.23 -16.67
N LEU A 48 20.56 -17.46 -16.49
CA LEU A 48 19.99 -18.27 -17.57
C LEU A 48 18.79 -17.58 -18.24
N ILE A 49 17.90 -16.98 -17.45
CA ILE A 49 16.76 -16.19 -17.96
C ILE A 49 17.26 -14.98 -18.75
N ARG A 50 18.28 -14.28 -18.24
CA ARG A 50 18.89 -13.12 -18.93
C ARG A 50 19.44 -13.51 -20.30
N LEU A 51 20.23 -14.58 -20.38
CA LEU A 51 20.80 -15.07 -21.64
C LEU A 51 19.72 -15.49 -22.64
N THR A 52 18.67 -16.17 -22.15
CA THR A 52 17.53 -16.59 -22.99
C THR A 52 16.78 -15.37 -23.56
N ASN A 53 16.57 -14.33 -22.75
CA ASN A 53 15.92 -13.10 -23.21
C ASN A 53 16.77 -12.35 -24.24
N ILE A 54 18.10 -12.32 -24.07
CA ILE A 54 19.01 -11.73 -25.06
C ILE A 54 18.91 -12.50 -26.38
N TYR A 55 18.95 -13.83 -26.33
CA TYR A 55 18.78 -14.68 -27.50
C TYR A 55 17.45 -14.42 -28.22
N MET A 56 16.33 -14.38 -27.49
CA MET A 56 15.00 -14.10 -28.04
C MET A 56 14.92 -12.75 -28.76
N ASN A 57 15.57 -11.71 -28.22
CA ASN A 57 15.57 -10.38 -28.82
C ASN A 57 16.51 -10.26 -30.03
N SER A 58 17.56 -11.08 -30.08
CA SER A 58 18.57 -11.05 -31.15
C SER A 58 18.13 -11.77 -32.42
N MET A 59 17.23 -12.74 -32.32
CA MET A 59 16.85 -13.63 -33.42
C MET A 59 15.51 -13.25 -34.06
N LYS A 60 15.47 -13.27 -35.40
CA LYS A 60 14.21 -13.14 -36.16
C LYS A 60 13.41 -14.44 -36.23
N VAL A 61 14.11 -15.57 -36.22
CA VAL A 61 13.52 -16.91 -36.24
C VAL A 61 14.05 -17.65 -35.02
N ILE A 62 13.17 -17.90 -34.06
CA ILE A 62 13.53 -18.46 -32.77
C ILE A 62 13.33 -19.97 -32.81
N ASN A 63 14.33 -20.72 -32.34
CA ASN A 63 14.19 -22.16 -32.16
C ASN A 63 13.41 -22.45 -30.88
N THR A 64 12.12 -22.73 -31.05
CA THR A 64 11.19 -22.97 -29.93
C THR A 64 11.59 -24.17 -29.07
N LEU A 65 12.30 -25.16 -29.62
CA LEU A 65 12.72 -26.36 -28.89
C LEU A 65 13.76 -26.04 -27.81
N VAL A 66 14.76 -25.22 -28.13
CA VAL A 66 15.84 -24.84 -27.20
C VAL A 66 15.26 -24.06 -26.03
N ILE A 67 14.41 -23.07 -26.32
CA ILE A 67 13.73 -22.27 -25.29
C ILE A 67 12.82 -23.14 -24.44
N ARG A 68 12.06 -24.06 -25.06
CA ARG A 68 11.18 -24.97 -24.33
C ARG A 68 11.96 -25.82 -23.32
N ASN A 69 13.11 -26.36 -23.72
CA ASN A 69 13.96 -27.15 -22.83
C ASN A 69 14.46 -26.34 -21.63
N ILE A 70 14.87 -25.09 -21.86
CA ILE A 70 15.30 -24.16 -20.80
C ILE A 70 14.14 -23.86 -19.86
N ALA A 71 12.97 -23.53 -20.40
CA ALA A 71 11.79 -23.18 -19.63
C ALA A 71 11.27 -24.34 -18.77
N LEU A 72 11.31 -25.57 -19.30
CA LEU A 72 10.98 -26.79 -18.54
C LEU A 72 11.97 -27.02 -17.39
N TYR A 73 13.25 -26.81 -17.63
CA TYR A 73 14.27 -26.93 -16.59
C TYR A 73 14.07 -25.91 -15.46
N ILE A 74 13.83 -24.64 -15.81
CA ILE A 74 13.55 -23.59 -14.81
C ILE A 74 12.30 -23.94 -14.01
N THR A 75 11.22 -24.35 -14.69
CA THR A 75 9.96 -24.75 -14.04
C THR A 75 10.19 -25.92 -13.08
N LYS A 76 10.97 -26.92 -13.48
CA LYS A 76 11.35 -28.04 -12.62
C LYS A 76 12.15 -27.59 -11.40
N MET A 77 13.09 -26.66 -11.56
CA MET A 77 13.86 -26.12 -10.44
C MET A 77 12.99 -25.32 -9.46
N LEU A 78 12.07 -24.50 -9.97
CA LEU A 78 11.11 -23.78 -9.13
C LEU A 78 10.16 -24.74 -8.38
N SER A 79 9.81 -25.87 -8.99
CA SER A 79 9.06 -26.94 -8.31
C SER A 79 9.88 -27.61 -7.20
N ILE A 80 11.17 -27.89 -7.43
CA ILE A 80 12.08 -28.41 -6.39
C ILE A 80 12.19 -27.44 -5.20
N PHE A 81 12.20 -26.13 -5.46
CA PHE A 81 12.17 -25.10 -4.41
C PHE A 81 10.79 -24.90 -3.77
N GLY A 82 9.76 -25.64 -4.20
CA GLY A 82 8.41 -25.55 -3.63
C GLY A 82 7.64 -24.30 -4.05
N LEU A 83 8.07 -23.58 -5.09
CA LEU A 83 7.38 -22.38 -5.59
C LEU A 83 6.21 -22.70 -6.54
N ILE A 84 6.13 -23.95 -7.01
CA ILE A 84 5.12 -24.41 -7.97
C ILE A 84 4.49 -25.70 -7.43
N ASN A 85 3.16 -25.74 -7.42
CA ASN A 85 2.41 -26.92 -6.97
C ASN A 85 2.63 -28.12 -7.90
N GLU A 86 2.79 -29.32 -7.32
CA GLU A 86 3.08 -30.58 -8.03
C GLU A 86 1.96 -31.04 -8.98
N ASN A 87 0.82 -30.35 -8.96
CA ASN A 87 -0.32 -30.56 -9.85
C ASN A 87 0.01 -30.32 -11.33
N ASN A 88 1.19 -29.73 -11.63
CA ASN A 88 1.74 -29.61 -12.98
C ASN A 88 2.23 -30.96 -13.49
N SER A 89 1.28 -31.85 -13.78
CA SER A 89 1.54 -33.15 -14.41
C SER A 89 1.91 -32.94 -15.88
N GLY A 90 3.22 -33.00 -16.19
CA GLY A 90 3.74 -33.16 -17.54
C GLY A 90 3.84 -31.88 -18.38
N ASP A 91 5.05 -31.58 -18.86
CA ASP A 91 5.41 -30.60 -19.90
C ASP A 91 4.82 -29.17 -19.80
N GLN A 92 4.16 -28.84 -18.68
CA GLN A 92 3.67 -27.49 -18.38
C GLN A 92 4.82 -26.61 -17.91
N ILE A 93 4.91 -25.42 -18.51
CA ILE A 93 5.90 -24.40 -18.22
C ILE A 93 5.25 -23.32 -17.33
N GLY A 94 5.97 -22.89 -16.29
CA GLY A 94 5.57 -21.77 -15.44
C GLY A 94 4.83 -22.16 -14.17
N PHE A 95 4.35 -21.15 -13.45
CA PHE A 95 3.58 -21.32 -12.23
C PHE A 95 2.21 -21.88 -12.59
N GLY A 96 1.95 -23.13 -12.18
CA GLY A 96 0.65 -23.77 -12.36
C GLY A 96 -0.50 -22.93 -11.80
N LYS A 97 -1.73 -23.31 -12.15
CA LYS A 97 -2.92 -22.56 -11.77
C LYS A 97 -3.04 -22.48 -10.25
N PRO A 98 -3.42 -21.31 -9.68
CA PRO A 98 -3.70 -21.24 -8.25
C PRO A 98 -4.88 -22.17 -7.96
N VAL A 99 -4.61 -23.25 -7.23
CA VAL A 99 -5.65 -24.12 -6.69
C VAL A 99 -6.34 -23.33 -5.59
N GLN A 100 -7.42 -22.63 -5.95
CA GLN A 100 -8.36 -22.16 -4.95
C GLN A 100 -9.13 -23.40 -4.47
N ASN A 101 -8.97 -23.69 -3.18
CA ASN A 101 -9.67 -24.69 -2.38
C ASN A 101 -9.15 -26.14 -2.47
N ILE A 102 -8.73 -26.63 -1.30
CA ILE A 102 -8.19 -27.96 -1.01
C ILE A 102 -9.31 -29.05 -1.04
N ASN A 103 -10.55 -28.68 -1.37
CA ASN A 103 -11.74 -29.49 -1.07
C ASN A 103 -12.70 -29.72 -2.25
N GLU A 104 -12.37 -29.31 -3.48
CA GLU A 104 -13.30 -29.46 -4.62
C GLU A 104 -12.64 -30.17 -5.79
N THR A 105 -13.20 -31.33 -6.13
CA THR A 105 -12.76 -32.26 -7.18
C THR A 105 -12.96 -31.75 -8.62
N MET A 106 -13.20 -30.45 -8.79
CA MET A 106 -13.43 -29.83 -10.10
C MET A 106 -12.52 -28.61 -10.26
N THR A 107 -11.36 -28.84 -10.88
CA THR A 107 -10.47 -27.78 -11.34
C THR A 107 -11.11 -27.08 -12.55
N ILE A 108 -11.98 -26.10 -12.29
CA ILE A 108 -12.54 -25.26 -13.36
C ILE A 108 -11.41 -24.41 -13.94
N ASP A 109 -11.12 -24.63 -15.21
CA ASP A 109 -10.08 -23.91 -15.94
C ASP A 109 -10.56 -22.48 -16.31
N VAL A 110 -10.32 -21.54 -15.39
CA VAL A 110 -10.65 -20.11 -15.58
C VAL A 110 -10.03 -19.54 -16.84
N GLU A 111 -8.84 -20.02 -17.22
CA GLU A 111 -8.13 -19.57 -18.42
C GLU A 111 -8.83 -20.05 -19.69
N GLN A 112 -9.31 -21.30 -19.74
CA GLN A 112 -10.08 -21.77 -20.90
C GLN A 112 -11.42 -21.07 -21.05
N ILE A 113 -12.05 -20.67 -19.94
CA ILE A 113 -13.26 -19.86 -19.96
C ILE A 113 -12.94 -18.44 -20.47
N ALA A 114 -11.82 -17.87 -20.04
CA ALA A 114 -11.41 -16.50 -20.40
C ALA A 114 -10.79 -16.39 -21.81
N MET A 115 -10.14 -17.44 -22.31
CA MET A 115 -9.40 -17.48 -23.57
C MET A 115 -10.22 -16.97 -24.77
N PRO A 116 -11.45 -17.44 -25.03
CA PRO A 116 -12.22 -16.95 -26.18
C PRO A 116 -12.52 -15.45 -26.09
N TYR A 117 -12.67 -14.89 -24.88
CA TYR A 117 -12.87 -13.45 -24.71
C TYR A 117 -11.57 -12.68 -25.00
N VAL A 118 -10.44 -13.16 -24.48
CA VAL A 118 -9.12 -12.53 -24.70
C VAL A 118 -8.74 -12.56 -26.19
N GLU A 119 -8.99 -13.67 -26.88
CA GLU A 119 -8.77 -13.80 -28.33
C GLU A 119 -9.60 -12.77 -29.13
N GLN A 120 -10.88 -12.59 -28.78
CA GLN A 120 -11.74 -11.60 -29.42
C GLN A 120 -11.22 -10.16 -29.21
N PHE A 121 -10.78 -9.83 -27.99
CA PHE A 121 -10.16 -8.52 -27.71
C PHE A 121 -8.84 -8.34 -28.46
N SER A 122 -8.02 -9.38 -28.57
CA SER A 122 -6.77 -9.32 -29.35
C SER A 122 -7.04 -9.09 -30.83
N HIS A 123 -8.01 -9.81 -31.41
CA HIS A 123 -8.42 -9.62 -32.81
C HIS A 123 -8.99 -8.23 -33.07
N PHE A 124 -9.75 -7.70 -32.11
CA PHE A 124 -10.25 -6.32 -32.18
C PHE A 124 -9.08 -5.32 -32.19
N GLY A 125 -8.13 -5.45 -31.25
CA GLY A 125 -6.93 -4.62 -31.18
C GLY A 125 -6.13 -4.63 -32.50
N ASP A 126 -5.87 -5.82 -33.04
CA ASP A 126 -5.18 -5.98 -34.32
C ASP A 126 -5.95 -5.40 -35.51
N SER A 127 -7.28 -5.44 -35.46
CA SER A 127 -8.13 -4.84 -36.49
C SER A 127 -8.09 -3.31 -36.42
N VAL A 128 -8.17 -2.72 -35.22
CA VAL A 128 -8.01 -1.27 -35.01
C VAL A 128 -6.61 -0.83 -35.43
N ARG A 129 -5.56 -1.57 -35.05
CA ARG A 129 -4.17 -1.28 -35.44
C ARG A 129 -4.00 -1.29 -36.97
N ARG A 130 -4.54 -2.31 -37.65
CA ARG A 130 -4.52 -2.39 -39.12
C ARG A 130 -5.21 -1.18 -39.76
N GLN A 131 -6.41 -0.83 -39.28
CA GLN A 131 -7.16 0.32 -39.81
C GLN A 131 -6.46 1.66 -39.52
N ALA A 132 -5.84 1.82 -38.36
CA ALA A 132 -5.08 3.02 -37.99
C ALA A 132 -3.82 3.19 -38.86
N VAL A 133 -3.11 2.10 -39.16
CA VAL A 133 -1.95 2.11 -40.06
C VAL A 133 -2.35 2.45 -41.49
N LEU A 134 -3.44 1.86 -42.01
CA LEU A 134 -3.97 2.19 -43.34
C LEU A 134 -4.40 3.66 -43.44
N SER A 135 -5.06 4.17 -42.41
CA SER A 135 -5.54 5.56 -42.37
C SER A 135 -4.45 6.58 -42.00
N LYS A 136 -3.22 6.14 -41.71
CA LYS A 136 -2.07 6.96 -41.24
C LYS A 136 -2.40 7.85 -40.03
N ASN A 137 -3.37 7.46 -39.21
CA ASN A 137 -3.80 8.27 -38.06
C ASN A 137 -2.96 7.90 -36.82
N LYS A 138 -2.06 8.80 -36.42
CA LYS A 138 -1.11 8.59 -35.31
C LYS A 138 -1.77 8.60 -33.93
N GLU A 139 -2.92 9.26 -33.79
CA GLU A 139 -3.61 9.38 -32.49
C GLU A 139 -4.17 8.02 -32.04
N ILE A 140 -4.83 7.30 -32.95
CA ILE A 140 -5.42 5.98 -32.67
C ILE A 140 -4.35 4.96 -32.25
N LEU A 141 -3.19 4.98 -32.91
CA LEU A 141 -2.07 4.11 -32.58
C LEU A 141 -1.45 4.43 -31.20
N THR A 142 -1.57 5.68 -30.75
CA THR A 142 -1.09 6.11 -29.43
C THR A 142 -2.06 5.68 -28.34
N CYS A 143 -3.37 5.81 -28.58
CA CYS A 143 -4.42 5.34 -27.67
C CYS A 143 -4.34 3.82 -27.43
N GLU A 144 -4.06 3.03 -28.46
CA GLU A 144 -3.87 1.58 -28.34
C GLU A 144 -2.72 1.23 -27.38
N LYS A 145 -1.58 1.90 -27.54
CA LYS A 145 -0.40 1.69 -26.68
C LYS A 145 -0.66 2.10 -25.23
N THR A 146 -1.44 3.15 -24.99
CA THR A 146 -1.81 3.56 -23.63
C THR A 146 -2.82 2.61 -22.99
N ALA A 147 -3.77 2.07 -23.77
CA ALA A 147 -4.74 1.11 -23.25
C ALA A 147 -4.06 -0.17 -22.71
N ILE A 148 -3.04 -0.67 -23.41
CA ILE A 148 -2.25 -1.83 -22.94
C ILE A 148 -1.51 -1.51 -21.63
N LYS A 149 -1.03 -0.28 -21.44
CA LYS A 149 -0.41 0.16 -20.18
C LYS A 149 -1.39 0.19 -19.01
N PHE A 150 -2.65 0.59 -19.24
CA PHE A 150 -3.67 0.57 -18.20
C PHE A 150 -4.09 -0.86 -17.79
N CYS A 151 -3.85 -1.86 -18.63
CA CYS A 151 -4.11 -3.27 -18.30
C CYS A 151 -2.97 -3.95 -17.52
N ASP A 152 -1.85 -3.26 -17.26
CA ASP A 152 -0.80 -3.82 -16.41
C ASP A 152 -1.24 -3.70 -14.93
N PRO A 153 -1.43 -4.83 -14.21
CA PRO A 153 -1.89 -4.83 -12.82
C PRO A 153 -0.96 -4.02 -11.90
N GLU A 154 0.33 -3.93 -12.20
CA GLU A 154 1.28 -3.13 -11.42
C GLU A 154 1.05 -1.61 -11.57
N ILE A 155 0.64 -1.15 -12.76
CA ILE A 155 0.35 0.26 -13.02
C ILE A 155 -0.97 0.64 -12.32
N LEU A 156 -1.99 -0.19 -12.42
CA LEU A 156 -3.27 -0.01 -11.72
C LEU A 156 -3.09 0.04 -10.19
N ARG A 157 -2.20 -0.81 -9.65
CA ARG A 157 -1.87 -0.82 -8.22
C ARG A 157 -1.23 0.49 -7.78
N LYS A 158 -0.27 1.01 -8.56
CA LYS A 158 0.42 2.27 -8.28
C LYS A 158 -0.50 3.49 -8.37
N GLU A 159 -1.37 3.54 -9.37
CA GLU A 159 -2.34 4.64 -9.50
C GLU A 159 -3.35 4.64 -8.34
N ARG A 160 -3.81 3.45 -7.91
CA ARG A 160 -4.70 3.33 -6.74
C ARG A 160 -4.02 3.76 -5.43
N GLU A 161 -2.74 3.43 -5.25
CA GLU A 161 -1.95 3.89 -4.10
C GLU A 161 -1.76 5.41 -4.10
N GLN A 162 -1.53 6.02 -5.27
CA GLN A 162 -1.41 7.47 -5.41
C GLN A 162 -2.72 8.20 -5.10
N ALA A 163 -3.85 7.66 -5.57
CA ALA A 163 -5.17 8.22 -5.25
C ALA A 163 -5.43 8.22 -3.73
N LEU A 164 -5.09 7.12 -3.04
CA LEU A 164 -5.24 7.02 -1.59
C LEU A 164 -4.34 8.01 -0.83
N LEU A 165 -3.13 8.29 -1.34
CA LEU A 165 -2.21 9.25 -0.73
C LEU A 165 -2.73 10.68 -0.85
N VAL A 166 -3.32 11.05 -1.99
CA VAL A 166 -3.93 12.36 -2.21
C VAL A 166 -5.13 12.55 -1.27
N GLU A 167 -5.99 11.53 -1.15
CA GLU A 167 -7.13 11.55 -0.25
C GLU A 167 -6.70 11.73 1.22
N LYS A 168 -5.68 10.99 1.67
CA LYS A 168 -5.11 11.14 3.02
C LYS A 168 -4.58 12.55 3.27
N ARG A 169 -3.89 13.15 2.29
CA ARG A 169 -3.34 14.52 2.40
C ARG A 169 -4.45 15.56 2.51
N LEU A 170 -5.54 15.41 1.77
CA LEU A 170 -6.72 16.28 1.86
C LEU A 170 -7.39 16.17 3.23
N ILE A 171 -7.53 14.96 3.77
CA ILE A 171 -8.09 14.74 5.11
C ILE A 171 -7.21 15.41 6.18
N GLU A 172 -5.89 15.25 6.09
CA GLU A 172 -4.94 15.85 7.03
C GLU A 172 -4.98 17.38 6.99
N GLN A 173 -5.04 17.99 5.80
CA GLN A 173 -5.22 19.44 5.66
C GLN A 173 -6.55 19.95 6.24
N CYS A 174 -7.64 19.21 6.02
CA CYS A 174 -8.94 19.54 6.60
C CYS A 174 -8.94 19.43 8.13
N LEU A 175 -8.28 18.41 8.68
CA LEU A 175 -8.18 18.22 10.13
C LEU A 175 -7.43 19.38 10.80
N LEU A 176 -6.28 19.77 10.24
CA LEU A 176 -5.50 20.91 10.73
C LEU A 176 -6.32 22.22 10.68
N ALA A 177 -7.11 22.43 9.63
CA ALA A 177 -7.97 23.61 9.52
C ALA A 177 -9.11 23.61 10.56
N VAL A 178 -9.58 22.44 11.00
CA VAL A 178 -10.59 22.32 12.07
C VAL A 178 -9.96 22.63 13.42
N GLU A 179 -8.76 22.12 13.71
CA GLU A 179 -8.05 22.38 14.97
C GLU A 179 -7.77 23.87 15.18
N GLN A 180 -7.25 24.55 14.15
CA GLN A 180 -6.97 25.99 14.20
C GLN A 180 -8.23 26.83 14.47
N LYS A 181 -9.37 26.44 13.88
CA LYS A 181 -10.65 27.12 14.12
C LYS A 181 -11.13 26.91 15.57
N GLN A 182 -10.92 25.72 16.12
CA GLN A 182 -11.31 25.42 17.49
C GLN A 182 -10.51 26.24 18.51
N GLU A 183 -9.20 26.38 18.30
CA GLU A 183 -8.34 27.23 19.13
C GLU A 183 -8.75 28.71 19.08
N PHE A 184 -9.07 29.20 17.88
CA PHE A 184 -9.54 30.58 17.70
C PHE A 184 -10.85 30.85 18.45
N ILE A 185 -11.81 29.91 18.38
CA ILE A 185 -13.08 30.00 19.11
C ILE A 185 -12.81 30.00 20.63
N GLN A 186 -11.93 29.12 21.11
CA GLN A 186 -11.60 29.04 22.54
C GLN A 186 -10.96 30.33 23.05
N HIS A 187 -10.07 30.94 22.27
CA HIS A 187 -9.44 32.22 22.62
C HIS A 187 -10.46 33.36 22.70
N GLU A 188 -11.42 33.43 21.77
CA GLU A 188 -12.51 34.42 21.79
C GLU A 188 -13.43 34.22 23.00
N VAL A 189 -13.78 32.98 23.35
CA VAL A 189 -14.59 32.68 24.54
C VAL A 189 -13.86 33.12 25.81
N ASN A 190 -12.58 32.77 25.95
CA ASN A 190 -11.77 33.16 27.12
C ASN A 190 -11.68 34.69 27.26
N LYS A 191 -11.52 35.42 26.15
CA LYS A 191 -11.48 36.89 26.16
C LYS A 191 -12.81 37.50 26.63
N ARG A 192 -13.95 36.93 26.20
CA ARG A 192 -15.29 37.35 26.66
C ARG A 192 -15.51 37.05 28.14
N GLU A 193 -15.04 35.90 28.63
CA GLU A 193 -15.09 35.57 30.06
C GLU A 193 -14.26 36.55 30.89
N HIS A 194 -13.03 36.86 30.47
CA HIS A 194 -12.20 37.86 31.13
C HIS A 194 -12.88 39.24 31.14
N HIS A 195 -13.47 39.66 30.01
CA HIS A 195 -14.20 40.92 29.95
C HIS A 195 -15.42 40.92 30.88
N SER A 196 -16.20 39.84 30.92
CA SER A 196 -17.35 39.73 31.83
C SER A 196 -16.93 39.68 33.31
N ARG A 197 -15.80 39.03 33.64
CA ARG A 197 -15.25 39.00 35.01
C ARG A 197 -14.79 40.40 35.45
N THR A 198 -14.05 41.12 34.61
CA THR A 198 -13.63 42.50 34.92
C THR A 198 -14.82 43.47 35.04
N PHE A 199 -15.84 43.31 34.19
CA PHE A 199 -17.06 44.11 34.27
C PHE A 199 -17.84 43.82 35.58
N ASN A 200 -18.01 42.55 35.94
CA ASN A 200 -18.67 42.16 37.19
C ASN A 200 -17.91 42.62 38.44
N LEU A 201 -16.57 42.49 38.46
CA LEU A 201 -15.74 43.00 39.56
C LEU A 201 -15.87 44.52 39.74
N ARG A 202 -15.92 45.26 38.63
CA ARG A 202 -16.11 46.72 38.64
C ARG A 202 -17.53 47.12 39.10
N PHE A 203 -18.54 46.32 38.78
CA PHE A 203 -19.92 46.54 39.23
C PHE A 203 -20.10 46.29 40.73
N VAL A 204 -19.33 45.35 41.29
CA VAL A 204 -19.35 44.99 42.73
C VAL A 204 -18.45 45.90 43.58
N GLY A 205 -17.73 46.86 42.98
CA GLY A 205 -16.96 47.87 43.71
C GLY A 205 -15.70 47.34 44.41
N ILE A 206 -15.16 46.20 43.98
CA ILE A 206 -13.93 45.61 44.54
C ILE A 206 -12.77 45.99 43.63
N SER A 207 -11.87 46.87 44.09
CA SER A 207 -10.57 47.08 43.43
C SER A 207 -9.65 45.89 43.71
N GLU A 208 -8.96 45.38 42.70
CA GLU A 208 -8.08 44.18 42.71
C GLU A 208 -6.89 44.23 43.71
N THR A 209 -6.83 45.17 44.65
CA THR A 209 -5.70 45.37 45.58
C THR A 209 -5.89 44.80 46.99
N ASP A 210 -7.01 44.14 47.30
CA ASP A 210 -7.25 43.50 48.62
C ASP A 210 -7.25 41.96 48.54
N ASN A 211 -6.27 41.37 47.84
CA ASN A 211 -6.16 39.92 47.64
C ASN A 211 -5.31 39.20 48.72
N ASP A 212 -4.82 39.92 49.73
CA ASP A 212 -3.91 39.36 50.75
C ASP A 212 -4.65 38.75 51.97
N ASN A 213 -5.98 38.83 52.04
CA ASN A 213 -6.76 38.06 53.02
C ASN A 213 -8.17 37.72 52.48
N PRO A 214 -8.42 36.47 52.02
CA PRO A 214 -9.68 36.08 51.38
C PRO A 214 -10.90 36.16 52.33
N ALA A 215 -10.68 36.11 53.64
CA ALA A 215 -11.75 36.24 54.63
C ALA A 215 -12.39 37.64 54.60
N LYS A 216 -11.60 38.69 54.37
CA LYS A 216 -12.08 40.08 54.29
C LYS A 216 -12.94 40.33 53.06
N THR A 217 -12.53 39.78 51.91
CA THR A 217 -13.27 39.91 50.65
C THR A 217 -14.63 39.21 50.74
N ILE A 218 -14.69 38.03 51.36
CA ILE A 218 -15.94 37.27 51.54
C ILE A 218 -16.90 37.97 52.51
N VAL A 219 -16.39 38.54 53.61
CA VAL A 219 -17.23 39.30 54.56
C VAL A 219 -17.79 40.58 53.92
N SER A 220 -16.99 41.29 53.11
CA SER A 220 -17.46 42.47 52.35
C SER A 220 -18.54 42.10 51.32
N LEU A 221 -18.34 41.00 50.57
CA LEU A 221 -19.36 40.48 49.65
C LEU A 221 -20.65 40.06 50.38
N ALA A 222 -20.55 39.39 51.53
CA ALA A 222 -21.70 38.97 52.33
C ALA A 222 -22.49 40.16 52.90
N GLN A 223 -21.80 41.23 53.32
CA GLN A 223 -22.41 42.49 53.75
C GLN A 223 -23.14 43.20 52.61
N CYS A 224 -22.60 43.18 51.39
CA CYS A 224 -23.29 43.71 50.21
C CYS A 224 -24.56 42.94 49.82
N VAL A 225 -24.65 41.65 50.18
CA VAL A 225 -25.83 40.79 49.95
C VAL A 225 -26.81 40.79 51.15
N GLY A 226 -26.51 41.54 52.22
CA GLY A 226 -27.40 41.74 53.38
C GLY A 226 -27.29 40.68 54.48
N LEU A 227 -26.20 39.90 54.51
CA LEU A 227 -25.90 38.92 55.57
C LEU A 227 -24.93 39.53 56.59
N ASN A 228 -25.47 40.16 57.64
CA ASN A 228 -24.67 40.96 58.59
C ASN A 228 -24.00 40.17 59.73
N ASN A 229 -24.20 38.85 59.82
CA ASN A 229 -23.79 38.03 60.98
C ASN A 229 -22.60 37.10 60.71
N LEU A 230 -21.83 37.31 59.65
CA LEU A 230 -20.62 36.52 59.36
C LEU A 230 -19.39 37.26 59.86
N THR A 231 -18.67 36.66 60.81
CA THR A 231 -17.37 37.17 61.26
C THR A 231 -16.22 36.50 60.48
N GLU A 232 -15.05 37.15 60.41
CA GLU A 232 -13.86 36.56 59.76
C GLU A 232 -13.52 35.16 60.31
N VAL A 233 -13.81 34.92 61.59
CA VAL A 233 -13.58 33.64 62.28
C VAL A 233 -14.48 32.52 61.72
N ASP A 234 -15.73 32.83 61.36
CA ASP A 234 -16.66 31.84 60.82
C ASP A 234 -16.22 31.35 59.43
N VAL A 235 -15.68 32.26 58.62
CA VAL A 235 -15.13 31.96 57.28
C VAL A 235 -13.87 31.12 57.39
N GLU A 236 -13.00 31.41 58.37
CA GLU A 236 -11.77 30.65 58.57
C GLU A 236 -12.03 29.23 59.13
N ILE A 237 -13.05 29.08 59.99
CA ILE A 237 -13.50 27.76 60.46
C ILE A 237 -14.08 26.94 59.29
N ALA A 238 -14.91 27.54 58.43
CA ALA A 238 -15.45 26.87 57.25
C ALA A 238 -14.33 26.39 56.32
N HIS A 239 -13.32 27.22 56.05
CA HIS A 239 -12.18 26.86 55.22
C HIS A 239 -11.34 25.72 55.83
N ARG A 240 -11.14 25.71 57.16
CA ARG A 240 -10.43 24.63 57.87
C ARG A 240 -11.21 23.31 57.89
N LEU A 241 -12.55 23.36 58.01
CA LEU A 241 -13.41 22.18 57.93
C LEU A 241 -13.39 21.58 56.53
N ASP A 242 -13.47 22.41 55.50
CA ASP A 242 -13.49 21.97 54.11
C ASP A 242 -12.15 21.36 53.67
N ALA A 243 -11.02 21.95 54.11
CA ALA A 243 -9.69 21.37 53.91
C ALA A 243 -9.51 20.01 54.61
N ARG A 244 -10.05 19.84 55.83
CA ARG A 244 -10.07 18.53 56.51
C ARG A 244 -10.96 17.53 55.79
N PHE A 245 -12.10 17.94 55.26
CA PHE A 245 -13.02 17.08 54.50
C PHE A 245 -12.35 16.55 53.22
N HIS A 246 -11.73 17.43 52.43
CA HIS A 246 -11.02 17.06 51.20
C HIS A 246 -9.78 16.17 51.46
N SER A 247 -9.13 16.29 52.62
CA SER A 247 -8.02 15.41 53.00
C SER A 247 -8.45 13.99 53.38
N ARG A 248 -9.68 13.80 53.90
CA ARG A 248 -10.24 12.48 54.22
C ARG A 248 -10.84 11.77 53.00
N VAL A 249 -11.37 12.52 52.03
CA VAL A 249 -11.94 11.97 50.78
C VAL A 249 -10.84 11.49 49.81
N LYS A 250 -9.59 11.93 49.98
CA LYS A 250 -8.43 11.51 49.18
C LYS A 250 -7.60 10.35 49.79
N ARG A 251 -8.08 9.67 50.85
CA ARG A 251 -7.50 8.41 51.34
C ARG A 251 -8.39 7.23 51.03
#